data_AF-A0A969NX78-F1
#
_entry.id   AF-A0A969NX78-F1
#
_cell.length_a   1.000
_cell.length_b   1.000
_cell.length_c   1.000
_cell.angle_alpha   90.00
_cell.angle_beta   90.00
_cell.angle_gamma   90.00
#
_symmetry.space_group_name_H-M   'P 1'
#
loop_
_entity.id
_entity.type
_entity.pdbx_description
1 polymer ?
#
loop_
_entity_poly.entity_id
_entity_poly.type
_entity_poly.pdbx_seq_one_letter_code
_entity_poly.pdbx_strand_id
1 'polypeptide(L)'
;MGFSWDGESLQFETLGSGTAVESDVILTNRHVVVNDGKQVDFILLCPAKAKTTQAVQCNIPAAVMALHPTLDAALIRPLDPEVTFRPVRRITHDPVIGTSIRIEGFPIQTEDFGKFGSEKTISVINHWLKNGGVLEAKGDPLTISRGRIERIGRLKTETENFGRFFWTDVKANFGNSGGAAFDGLRRFIGMPTLRDQEYNAFVLAIPQLEPWIETVDRTIPQLPPVIQKFYEQQLEKKTLAQSLKAQSVDYEQKTFSKRWTRKTSPKKRYEQPELFEKEEAVAEETPLLENQTTIFRQNSKRVLSPGLLHQMYFQ
;
A
#
# COMPACT_ATOMS: atom_id res chain seq x y z
N MET A 1 -1.65 -3.56 3.02
CA MET A 1 -0.87 -3.47 4.27
C MET A 1 -1.01 -4.78 5.00
N GLY A 2 0.09 -5.37 5.46
CA GLY A 2 0.10 -6.60 6.23
C GLY A 2 0.32 -6.33 7.72
N PHE A 3 -0.38 -7.08 8.55
CA PHE A 3 -0.33 -6.96 10.00
C PHE A 3 -0.14 -8.32 10.65
N SER A 4 0.59 -8.37 11.77
CA SER A 4 0.69 -9.55 12.64
C SER A 4 -0.17 -9.36 13.89
N TRP A 5 -0.60 -10.46 14.49
CA TRP A 5 -1.28 -10.48 15.78
C TRP A 5 -0.29 -10.87 16.88
N ASP A 6 -0.15 -10.02 17.89
CA ASP A 6 0.76 -10.25 19.03
C ASP A 6 0.09 -10.95 20.22
N GLY A 7 -1.23 -11.18 20.14
CA GLY A 7 -2.04 -11.70 21.25
C GLY A 7 -3.11 -10.73 21.72
N GLU A 8 -2.88 -9.42 21.55
CA GLU A 8 -3.72 -8.35 22.08
C GLU A 8 -4.16 -7.35 20.99
N SER A 9 -3.28 -7.08 20.02
CA SER A 9 -3.48 -6.08 18.99
C SER A 9 -2.84 -6.45 17.66
N LEU A 10 -3.25 -5.73 16.60
CA LEU A 10 -2.61 -5.81 15.30
C LEU A 10 -1.36 -4.93 15.29
N GLN A 11 -0.22 -5.51 14.90
CA GLN A 11 1.03 -4.79 14.65
C GLN A 11 1.25 -4.64 13.15
N PHE A 12 1.63 -3.45 12.71
CA PHE A 12 1.95 -3.21 11.30
C PHE A 12 3.31 -3.85 10.95
N GLU A 13 3.34 -4.67 9.90
CA GLU A 13 4.52 -5.42 9.49
C GLU A 13 5.04 -4.96 8.12
N THR A 14 4.14 -4.90 7.14
CA THR A 14 4.55 -4.75 5.74
C THR A 14 3.64 -3.81 4.95
N LEU A 15 4.25 -3.11 3.99
CA LEU A 15 3.55 -2.37 2.94
C LEU A 15 4.04 -2.84 1.56
N GLY A 16 3.08 -2.99 0.65
CA GLY A 16 3.35 -3.33 -0.74
C GLY A 16 2.12 -3.03 -1.60
N SER A 17 2.24 -3.34 -2.87
CA SER A 17 1.20 -3.22 -3.87
C SER A 17 0.63 -4.61 -4.24
N GLY A 18 -0.49 -4.61 -4.96
CA GLY A 18 -1.14 -5.82 -5.45
C GLY A 18 -1.87 -5.54 -6.76
N THR A 19 -2.04 -6.57 -7.59
CA THR A 19 -2.72 -6.48 -8.88
C THR A 19 -3.91 -7.44 -8.92
N ALA A 20 -5.11 -6.94 -9.18
CA ALA A 20 -6.28 -7.78 -9.39
C ALA A 20 -6.13 -8.59 -10.70
N VAL A 21 -5.90 -9.90 -10.57
CA VAL A 21 -5.76 -10.83 -11.71
C VAL A 21 -7.09 -11.51 -12.06
N GLU A 22 -8.03 -11.50 -11.12
CA GLU A 22 -9.44 -11.87 -11.28
C GLU A 22 -10.32 -10.87 -10.50
N SER A 23 -11.63 -11.10 -10.44
CA SER A 23 -12.57 -10.19 -9.78
C SER A 23 -12.30 -10.00 -8.30
N ASP A 24 -11.81 -11.01 -7.61
CA ASP A 24 -11.63 -11.01 -6.15
C ASP A 24 -10.27 -11.59 -5.75
N VAL A 25 -9.37 -11.79 -6.72
CA VAL A 25 -8.06 -12.39 -6.49
C VAL A 25 -6.99 -11.41 -6.88
N ILE A 26 -6.14 -11.10 -5.91
CA ILE A 26 -5.07 -10.13 -6.01
C ILE A 26 -3.75 -10.89 -5.96
N LEU A 27 -2.95 -10.72 -7.01
CA LEU A 27 -1.57 -11.18 -7.05
C LEU A 27 -0.66 -10.13 -6.40
N THR A 28 0.24 -10.57 -5.53
CA THR A 28 1.32 -9.76 -4.96
C THR A 28 2.58 -10.61 -4.80
N ASN A 29 3.67 -10.02 -4.29
CA ASN A 29 4.86 -10.80 -3.95
C ASN A 29 4.71 -11.54 -2.63
N ARG A 30 5.39 -12.69 -2.50
CA ARG A 30 5.40 -13.46 -1.25
C ARG A 30 6.05 -12.66 -0.12
N HIS A 31 7.14 -11.94 -0.38
CA HIS A 31 7.80 -11.12 0.63
C HIS A 31 6.94 -9.92 1.11
N VAL A 32 5.90 -9.54 0.37
CA VAL A 32 4.95 -8.51 0.84
C VAL A 32 4.04 -9.05 1.93
N VAL A 33 3.78 -10.36 1.96
CA VAL A 33 2.85 -11.01 2.90
C VAL A 33 3.54 -11.99 3.85
N VAL A 34 4.87 -12.12 3.77
CA VAL A 34 5.68 -12.94 4.66
C VAL A 34 6.84 -12.10 5.16
N ASN A 35 6.91 -11.89 6.47
CA ASN A 35 8.03 -11.21 7.14
C ASN A 35 8.76 -12.19 8.06
N ASP A 36 10.09 -12.26 7.96
CA ASP A 36 10.93 -13.18 8.75
C ASP A 36 10.42 -14.65 8.77
N GLY A 37 9.89 -15.10 7.64
CA GLY A 37 9.34 -16.46 7.48
C GLY A 37 7.93 -16.67 8.04
N LYS A 38 7.36 -15.68 8.73
CA LYS A 38 5.98 -15.70 9.23
C LYS A 38 5.05 -14.99 8.24
N GLN A 39 3.95 -15.64 7.88
CA GLN A 39 2.88 -15.00 7.11
C GLN A 39 2.19 -13.92 7.96
N VAL A 40 1.79 -12.82 7.33
CA VAL A 40 0.93 -11.82 7.98
C VAL A 40 -0.44 -12.43 8.33
N ASP A 41 -0.95 -12.04 9.49
CA ASP A 41 -2.19 -12.57 10.06
C ASP A 41 -3.43 -11.84 9.51
N PHE A 42 -3.27 -10.58 9.08
CA PHE A 42 -4.34 -9.72 8.57
C PHE A 42 -3.84 -8.82 7.45
N ILE A 43 -4.68 -8.58 6.43
CA ILE A 43 -4.36 -7.65 5.34
C ILE A 43 -5.48 -6.61 5.21
N LEU A 44 -5.08 -5.35 5.07
CA LEU A 44 -5.99 -4.26 4.71
C LEU A 44 -5.66 -3.75 3.30
N LEU A 45 -6.64 -3.84 2.40
CA LEU A 45 -6.52 -3.41 1.01
C LEU A 45 -6.96 -1.95 0.84
N CYS A 46 -6.26 -1.26 -0.05
CA CYS A 46 -6.43 0.15 -0.37
C CYS A 46 -6.65 0.30 -1.88
N PRO A 47 -7.89 0.29 -2.39
CA PRO A 47 -8.13 0.31 -3.83
C PRO A 47 -7.60 1.58 -4.48
N ALA A 48 -6.74 1.43 -5.48
CA ALA A 48 -6.25 2.55 -6.26
C ALA A 48 -7.43 3.30 -6.90
N LYS A 49 -7.50 4.63 -6.70
CA LYS A 49 -8.49 5.47 -7.37
C LYS A 49 -7.91 5.96 -8.70
N ALA A 50 -8.78 6.04 -9.72
CA ALA A 50 -8.40 6.49 -11.06
C ALA A 50 -7.85 7.94 -11.07
N LYS A 51 -8.22 8.77 -10.09
CA LYS A 51 -7.73 10.13 -9.91
C LYS A 51 -6.86 10.20 -8.66
N THR A 52 -5.63 10.68 -8.84
CA THR A 52 -4.62 10.88 -7.80
C THR A 52 -5.04 11.87 -6.70
N THR A 53 -6.06 12.71 -6.96
CA THR A 53 -6.54 13.72 -6.00
C THR A 53 -7.50 13.15 -4.95
N GLN A 54 -8.03 11.94 -5.14
CA GLN A 54 -8.99 11.34 -4.23
C GLN A 54 -8.30 10.51 -3.16
N ALA A 55 -8.74 10.68 -1.90
CA ALA A 55 -8.29 9.85 -0.80
C ALA A 55 -8.60 8.36 -1.07
N VAL A 56 -7.57 7.53 -0.94
CA VAL A 56 -7.71 6.07 -0.97
C VAL A 56 -8.22 5.61 0.39
N GLN A 57 -9.33 4.89 0.40
CA GLN A 57 -9.86 4.27 1.60
C GLN A 57 -9.24 2.89 1.76
N CYS A 58 -8.63 2.64 2.91
CA CYS A 58 -8.02 1.37 3.24
C CYS A 58 -8.92 0.65 4.23
N ASN A 59 -9.97 -0.01 3.78
CA ASN A 59 -11.02 -0.54 4.66
C ASN A 59 -11.53 -1.91 4.25
N ILE A 60 -10.87 -2.54 3.27
CA ILE A 60 -11.27 -3.85 2.77
C ILE A 60 -10.38 -4.89 3.46
N PRO A 61 -10.92 -5.68 4.42
CA PRO A 61 -10.17 -6.73 5.05
C PRO A 61 -9.93 -7.88 4.06
N ALA A 62 -8.76 -8.46 4.11
CA ALA A 62 -8.31 -9.53 3.25
C ALA A 62 -7.36 -10.47 3.99
N ALA A 63 -7.09 -11.61 3.39
CA ALA A 63 -6.10 -12.56 3.89
C ALA A 63 -5.35 -13.23 2.73
N VAL A 64 -4.20 -13.82 3.06
CA VAL A 64 -3.43 -14.63 2.12
C VAL A 64 -4.23 -15.89 1.81
N MET A 65 -4.46 -16.12 0.52
CA MET A 65 -5.13 -17.31 -0.01
C MET A 65 -4.13 -18.42 -0.32
N ALA A 66 -3.00 -18.07 -0.95
CA ALA A 66 -1.95 -19.02 -1.28
C ALA A 66 -0.58 -18.35 -1.40
N LEU A 67 0.47 -19.12 -1.10
CA LEU A 67 1.86 -18.76 -1.37
C LEU A 67 2.38 -19.66 -2.48
N HIS A 68 3.03 -19.08 -3.49
CA HIS A 68 3.67 -19.89 -4.51
C HIS A 68 4.86 -20.65 -3.88
N PRO A 69 5.06 -21.95 -4.17
CA PRO A 69 6.06 -22.77 -3.50
C PRO A 69 7.50 -22.25 -3.68
N THR A 70 7.85 -21.84 -4.91
CA THR A 70 9.22 -21.44 -5.27
C THR A 70 9.38 -19.96 -5.66
N LEU A 71 8.46 -19.43 -6.47
CA LEU A 71 8.47 -18.05 -6.91
C LEU A 71 8.01 -17.08 -5.82
N ASP A 72 8.49 -15.84 -5.87
CA ASP A 72 8.13 -14.76 -4.95
C ASP A 72 6.76 -14.17 -5.30
N ALA A 73 5.72 -15.01 -5.18
CA ALA A 73 4.34 -14.69 -5.50
C ALA A 73 3.39 -15.20 -4.41
N ALA A 74 2.33 -14.44 -4.17
CA ALA A 74 1.25 -14.77 -3.26
C ALA A 74 -0.08 -14.29 -3.84
N LEU A 75 -1.15 -15.02 -3.51
CA LEU A 75 -2.51 -14.62 -3.80
C LEU A 75 -3.18 -14.14 -2.51
N ILE A 76 -3.87 -13.02 -2.61
CA ILE A 76 -4.68 -12.42 -1.54
C ILE A 76 -6.13 -12.36 -2.03
N ARG A 77 -7.07 -12.50 -1.11
CA ARG A 77 -8.49 -12.35 -1.37
C ARG A 77 -9.19 -11.52 -0.29
N PRO A 78 -10.10 -10.60 -0.65
CA PRO A 78 -11.01 -9.97 0.32
C PRO A 78 -11.81 -11.01 1.10
N LEU A 79 -12.10 -10.73 2.36
CA LEU A 79 -12.92 -11.63 3.18
C LEU A 79 -14.41 -11.53 2.85
N ASP A 80 -14.83 -10.37 2.35
CA ASP A 80 -16.19 -10.13 1.87
C ASP A 80 -16.30 -10.58 0.40
N PRO A 81 -17.13 -11.60 0.09
CA PRO A 81 -17.31 -12.09 -1.28
C PRO A 81 -17.95 -11.07 -2.23
N GLU A 82 -18.60 -10.03 -1.71
CA GLU A 82 -19.21 -8.99 -2.55
C GLU A 82 -18.18 -7.99 -3.07
N VAL A 83 -17.00 -7.93 -2.43
CA VAL A 83 -15.92 -7.03 -2.85
C VAL A 83 -15.26 -7.56 -4.11
N THR A 84 -15.47 -6.83 -5.20
CA THR A 84 -14.89 -7.14 -6.50
C THR A 84 -14.08 -5.98 -7.08
N PHE A 85 -13.14 -6.33 -7.94
CA PHE A 85 -12.22 -5.47 -8.66
C PHE A 85 -12.30 -5.76 -10.15
N ARG A 86 -11.88 -4.80 -10.96
CA ARG A 86 -11.70 -5.04 -12.39
C ARG A 86 -10.37 -5.76 -12.61
N PRO A 87 -10.36 -6.99 -13.16
CA PRO A 87 -9.10 -7.67 -13.43
C PRO A 87 -8.32 -6.96 -14.53
N VAL A 88 -7.00 -7.06 -14.45
CA VAL A 88 -6.10 -6.59 -15.50
C VAL A 88 -6.23 -7.43 -16.77
N ARG A 89 -5.98 -6.81 -17.92
CA ARG A 89 -5.91 -7.53 -19.20
C ARG A 89 -4.61 -8.31 -19.25
N ARG A 90 -4.68 -9.63 -19.46
CA ARG A 90 -3.49 -10.48 -19.59
C ARG A 90 -2.79 -10.26 -20.94
N ILE A 91 -1.50 -10.55 -20.98
CA ILE A 91 -0.75 -10.56 -22.24
C ILE A 91 -1.10 -11.79 -23.06
N THR A 92 -0.92 -11.68 -24.37
CA THR A 92 -1.10 -12.80 -25.30
C THR A 92 0.22 -13.28 -25.90
N HIS A 93 1.27 -12.49 -25.72
CA HIS A 93 2.61 -12.75 -26.23
C HIS A 93 3.61 -12.19 -25.24
N ASP A 94 4.76 -12.85 -25.12
CA ASP A 94 5.85 -12.34 -24.31
C ASP A 94 6.38 -11.01 -24.86
N PRO A 95 6.71 -10.05 -24.00
CA PRO A 95 7.40 -8.85 -24.44
C PRO A 95 8.84 -9.18 -24.89
N VAL A 96 9.40 -8.32 -25.73
CA VAL A 96 10.77 -8.40 -26.23
C VAL A 96 11.61 -7.25 -25.66
N ILE A 97 12.94 -7.32 -25.80
CA ILE A 97 13.83 -6.21 -25.46
C ILE A 97 13.42 -4.97 -26.28
N GLY A 98 13.40 -3.81 -25.62
CA GLY A 98 12.92 -2.55 -26.18
C GLY A 98 11.41 -2.32 -26.06
N THR A 99 10.62 -3.33 -25.66
CA THR A 99 9.18 -3.14 -25.38
C THR A 99 9.00 -2.09 -24.30
N SER A 100 8.18 -1.07 -24.58
CA SER A 100 7.81 -0.06 -23.60
C SER A 100 7.04 -0.69 -22.44
N ILE A 101 7.43 -0.32 -21.23
CA ILE A 101 6.83 -0.82 -19.99
C ILE A 101 6.36 0.34 -19.11
N ARG A 102 5.24 0.12 -18.43
CA ARG A 102 4.64 0.99 -17.43
C ARG A 102 4.50 0.21 -16.13
N ILE A 103 5.12 0.69 -15.06
CA ILE A 103 4.99 0.11 -13.72
C ILE A 103 4.07 1.00 -12.88
N GLU A 104 3.09 0.38 -12.23
CA GLU A 104 2.12 1.01 -11.34
C GLU A 104 2.27 0.44 -9.93
N GLY A 105 2.37 1.32 -8.93
CA GLY A 105 2.42 0.92 -7.53
C GLY A 105 2.39 2.12 -6.58
N PHE A 106 2.55 1.84 -5.29
CA PHE A 106 2.54 2.83 -4.22
C PHE A 106 3.92 2.93 -3.55
N PRO A 107 4.90 3.59 -4.19
CA PRO A 107 6.22 3.72 -3.62
C PRO A 107 6.18 4.54 -2.31
N ILE A 108 7.13 4.27 -1.42
CA ILE A 108 7.35 4.98 -0.15
C ILE A 108 8.58 5.88 -0.30
N GLN A 109 8.56 7.06 0.32
CA GLN A 109 9.70 7.96 0.28
C GLN A 109 10.85 7.35 1.06
N THR A 110 12.02 7.41 0.45
CA THR A 110 13.31 7.15 1.10
C THR A 110 14.13 8.43 1.00
N GLU A 111 15.08 8.63 1.90
CA GLU A 111 15.96 9.82 1.92
C GLU A 111 16.59 10.10 0.55
N ASP A 112 17.00 9.04 -0.16
CA ASP A 112 17.58 9.10 -1.52
C ASP A 112 16.59 9.56 -2.61
N PHE A 113 15.29 9.51 -2.35
CA PHE A 113 14.21 9.76 -3.32
C PHE A 113 13.06 10.55 -2.68
N GLY A 114 13.30 11.81 -2.31
CA GLY A 114 12.27 12.74 -1.79
C GLY A 114 11.11 13.08 -2.74
N LYS A 115 10.94 12.35 -3.85
CA LYS A 115 9.88 12.54 -4.86
C LYS A 115 8.89 11.36 -4.97
N PHE A 116 9.03 10.30 -4.18
CA PHE A 116 8.26 9.05 -4.38
C PHE A 116 7.57 8.57 -3.11
N GLY A 117 6.25 8.74 -2.95
CA GLY A 117 5.49 8.31 -1.75
C GLY A 117 5.29 9.41 -0.71
N SER A 118 4.75 9.10 0.48
CA SER A 118 4.81 10.02 1.63
C SER A 118 4.92 9.27 2.97
N GLU A 119 5.64 9.86 3.94
CA GLU A 119 5.64 9.40 5.35
C GLU A 119 4.24 9.42 5.98
N LYS A 120 3.32 10.17 5.34
CA LYS A 120 1.93 10.30 5.76
C LYS A 120 1.26 8.95 5.89
N THR A 121 1.52 8.00 4.98
CA THR A 121 0.90 6.68 5.02
C THR A 121 1.23 5.96 6.33
N ILE A 122 2.48 5.97 6.78
CA ILE A 122 2.89 5.37 8.06
C ILE A 122 2.28 6.10 9.26
N SER A 123 2.31 7.44 9.25
CA SER A 123 1.69 8.22 10.33
C SER A 123 0.19 7.94 10.47
N VAL A 124 -0.50 7.73 9.35
CA VAL A 124 -1.94 7.43 9.32
C VAL A 124 -2.22 6.01 9.80
N ILE A 125 -1.37 5.04 9.46
CA ILE A 125 -1.44 3.67 9.99
C ILE A 125 -1.28 3.67 11.52
N ASN A 126 -0.24 4.34 12.03
CA ASN A 126 0.01 4.43 13.48
C ASN A 126 -1.15 5.12 14.21
N HIS A 127 -1.70 6.19 13.62
CA HIS A 127 -2.88 6.85 14.16
C HIS A 127 -4.10 5.91 14.21
N TRP A 128 -4.31 5.10 13.18
CA TRP A 128 -5.40 4.12 13.15
C TRP A 128 -5.21 2.98 14.13
N LEU A 129 -4.01 2.44 14.27
CA LEU A 129 -3.70 1.42 15.28
C LEU A 129 -4.06 1.89 16.70
N LYS A 130 -3.76 3.17 16.99
CA LYS A 130 -4.04 3.79 18.28
C LYS A 130 -5.53 4.14 18.49
N ASN A 131 -6.17 4.76 17.49
CA ASN A 131 -7.47 5.41 17.66
C ASN A 131 -8.64 4.68 16.99
N GLY A 132 -8.35 3.71 16.13
CA GLY A 132 -9.34 2.98 15.34
C GLY A 132 -9.98 3.79 14.21
N GLY A 133 -11.08 3.24 13.70
CA GLY A 133 -11.93 3.81 12.67
C GLY A 133 -11.66 3.31 11.24
N VAL A 134 -12.22 4.01 10.26
CA VAL A 134 -11.85 3.82 8.86
C VAL A 134 -10.47 4.45 8.64
N LEU A 135 -9.50 3.67 8.17
CA LEU A 135 -8.20 4.15 7.74
C LEU A 135 -8.38 4.98 6.45
N GLU A 136 -8.71 6.25 6.65
CA GLU A 136 -8.86 7.25 5.60
C GLU A 136 -7.55 8.01 5.47
N ALA A 137 -6.60 7.44 4.75
CA ALA A 137 -5.49 8.22 4.25
C ALA A 137 -5.98 9.00 3.03
N LYS A 138 -5.50 10.23 2.83
CA LYS A 138 -5.21 10.64 1.45
C LYS A 138 -4.08 9.74 1.00
N GLY A 139 -4.39 8.48 0.66
CA GLY A 139 -3.40 7.49 0.29
C GLY A 139 -2.56 8.03 -0.83
N ASP A 140 -1.31 7.60 -0.87
CA ASP A 140 -0.37 8.10 -1.86
C ASP A 140 -0.96 7.87 -3.26
N PRO A 141 -0.83 8.86 -4.15
CA PRO A 141 -1.32 8.69 -5.50
C PRO A 141 -0.62 7.49 -6.14
N LEU A 142 -1.38 6.70 -6.90
CA LEU A 142 -0.80 5.63 -7.70
C LEU A 142 0.34 6.22 -8.54
N THR A 143 1.55 5.74 -8.30
CA THR A 143 2.72 6.20 -9.02
C THR A 143 2.87 5.38 -10.28
N ILE A 144 3.01 6.08 -11.40
CA ILE A 144 3.16 5.49 -12.72
C ILE A 144 4.54 5.83 -13.25
N SER A 145 5.43 4.85 -13.27
CA SER A 145 6.76 4.95 -13.85
C SER A 145 6.77 4.31 -15.24
N ARG A 146 7.54 4.87 -16.18
CA ARG A 146 7.59 4.40 -17.58
C ARG A 146 9.03 4.25 -18.03
N GLY A 147 9.24 3.30 -18.93
CA GLY A 147 10.54 2.99 -19.50
C GLY A 147 10.43 1.89 -20.55
N ARG A 148 11.44 1.03 -20.62
CA ARG A 148 11.53 -0.11 -21.53
C ARG A 148 12.18 -1.32 -20.88
N ILE A 149 11.95 -2.49 -21.46
CA ILE A 149 12.67 -3.71 -21.10
C ILE A 149 14.06 -3.66 -21.73
N GLU A 150 15.08 -3.69 -20.89
CA GLU A 150 16.50 -3.70 -21.30
C GLU A 150 16.99 -5.13 -21.51
N ARG A 151 16.57 -6.07 -20.66
CA ARG A 151 16.97 -7.48 -20.77
C ARG A 151 15.85 -8.44 -20.34
N ILE A 152 15.92 -9.66 -20.86
CA ILE A 152 15.05 -10.76 -20.44
C ILE A 152 15.94 -11.91 -20.01
N GLY A 153 15.69 -12.46 -18.83
CA GLY A 153 16.55 -13.49 -18.29
C GLY A 153 15.85 -14.36 -17.28
N ARG A 154 16.56 -15.41 -16.85
CA ARG A 154 16.16 -16.21 -15.70
C ARG A 154 17.11 -15.93 -14.55
N LEU A 155 16.53 -15.65 -13.39
CA LEU A 155 17.31 -15.56 -12.16
C LEU A 155 17.32 -16.95 -11.52
N LYS A 156 18.52 -17.51 -11.37
CA LYS A 156 18.76 -18.76 -10.67
C LYS A 156 19.88 -18.54 -9.67
N THR A 157 19.70 -19.05 -8.47
CA THR A 157 20.83 -19.34 -7.57
C THR A 157 21.16 -20.82 -7.67
N GLU A 158 22.21 -21.25 -6.97
CA GLU A 158 22.58 -22.67 -6.90
C GLU A 158 21.47 -23.55 -6.33
N THR A 159 20.61 -22.97 -5.48
CA THR A 159 19.58 -23.70 -4.73
C THR A 159 18.14 -23.33 -5.12
N GLU A 160 17.91 -22.20 -5.81
CA GLU A 160 16.58 -21.68 -6.06
C GLU A 160 16.39 -21.19 -7.51
N ASN A 161 15.23 -21.50 -8.08
CA ASN A 161 14.82 -20.98 -9.37
C ASN A 161 13.81 -19.85 -9.15
N PHE A 162 14.26 -18.61 -9.28
CA PHE A 162 13.42 -17.42 -9.13
C PHE A 162 12.56 -17.14 -10.36
N GLY A 163 12.71 -17.94 -11.42
CA GLY A 163 11.91 -17.85 -12.63
C GLY A 163 12.45 -16.82 -13.62
N ARG A 164 11.59 -16.43 -14.56
CA ARG A 164 11.86 -15.46 -15.62
C ARG A 164 11.53 -14.05 -15.17
N PHE A 165 12.44 -13.12 -15.45
CA PHE A 165 12.29 -11.69 -15.17
C PHE A 165 12.49 -10.85 -16.43
N PHE A 166 11.86 -9.68 -16.42
CA PHE A 166 12.18 -8.56 -17.30
C PHE A 166 12.98 -7.54 -16.50
N TRP A 167 14.20 -7.26 -16.93
CA TRP A 167 15.00 -6.15 -16.40
C TRP A 167 14.67 -4.91 -17.21
N THR A 168 14.35 -3.81 -16.53
CA THR A 168 13.87 -2.57 -17.13
C THR A 168 14.72 -1.39 -16.67
N ASP A 169 14.70 -0.29 -17.41
CA ASP A 169 15.28 0.99 -16.95
C ASP A 169 14.35 1.77 -16.01
N VAL A 170 13.19 1.20 -15.66
CA VAL A 170 12.21 1.84 -14.79
C VAL A 170 12.70 1.82 -13.36
N LYS A 171 12.74 2.99 -12.73
CA LYS A 171 13.08 3.10 -11.31
C LYS A 171 11.92 2.63 -10.44
N ALA A 172 12.21 1.69 -9.54
CA ALA A 172 11.28 1.17 -8.54
C ALA A 172 11.87 1.33 -7.13
N ASN A 173 10.99 1.60 -6.16
CA ASN A 173 11.32 1.74 -4.76
C ASN A 173 10.45 0.82 -3.88
N PHE A 174 10.68 0.84 -2.57
CA PHE A 174 9.82 0.16 -1.60
C PHE A 174 8.36 0.56 -1.80
N GLY A 175 7.45 -0.40 -1.72
CA GLY A 175 6.03 -0.19 -2.00
C GLY A 175 5.61 -0.38 -3.45
N ASN A 176 6.54 -0.34 -4.43
CA ASN A 176 6.22 -0.81 -5.79
C ASN A 176 6.03 -2.32 -5.86
N SER A 177 6.69 -3.07 -4.97
CA SER A 177 6.65 -4.53 -5.01
C SER A 177 5.23 -5.06 -4.92
N GLY A 178 4.91 -6.03 -5.77
CA GLY A 178 3.58 -6.62 -5.85
C GLY A 178 2.64 -5.85 -6.78
N GLY A 179 3.07 -4.68 -7.28
CA GLY A 179 2.30 -3.83 -8.18
C GLY A 179 2.14 -4.43 -9.57
N ALA A 180 1.79 -3.58 -10.54
CA ALA A 180 1.49 -4.01 -11.89
C ALA A 180 2.50 -3.48 -12.89
N ALA A 181 3.07 -4.35 -13.71
CA ALA A 181 3.83 -3.95 -14.88
C ALA A 181 3.05 -4.27 -16.16
N PHE A 182 2.92 -3.27 -17.03
CA PHE A 182 2.16 -3.33 -18.26
C PHE A 182 3.02 -3.01 -19.47
N ASP A 183 2.71 -3.62 -20.61
CA ASP A 183 3.27 -3.20 -21.90
C ASP A 183 2.63 -1.89 -22.43
N GLY A 184 3.09 -1.45 -23.60
CA GLY A 184 2.54 -0.28 -24.31
C GLY A 184 1.05 -0.38 -24.66
N LEU A 185 0.47 -1.58 -24.69
CA LEU A 185 -0.96 -1.84 -24.92
C LEU A 185 -1.76 -1.99 -23.62
N ARG A 186 -1.14 -1.72 -22.47
CA ARG A 186 -1.72 -1.88 -21.13
C ARG A 186 -2.13 -3.33 -20.81
N ARG A 187 -1.39 -4.30 -21.33
CA ARG A 187 -1.52 -5.71 -20.97
C ARG A 187 -0.53 -6.02 -19.86
N PHE A 188 -1.00 -6.70 -18.82
CA PHE A 188 -0.22 -7.06 -17.64
C PHE A 188 0.83 -8.11 -18.02
N ILE A 189 2.10 -7.72 -17.95
CA ILE A 189 3.24 -8.57 -18.30
C ILE A 189 3.89 -9.20 -17.07
N GLY A 190 3.70 -8.62 -15.88
CA GLY A 190 4.32 -9.15 -14.68
C GLY A 190 4.27 -8.19 -13.50
N MET A 191 4.97 -8.58 -12.44
CA MET A 191 4.95 -7.91 -11.15
C MET A 191 6.35 -7.43 -10.79
N PRO A 192 6.58 -6.14 -10.49
CA PRO A 192 7.85 -5.68 -9.95
C PRO A 192 8.14 -6.41 -8.64
N THR A 193 9.31 -7.02 -8.52
CA THR A 193 9.67 -7.91 -7.40
C THR A 193 11.02 -7.55 -6.79
N LEU A 194 12.02 -7.25 -7.62
CA LEU A 194 13.37 -6.91 -7.18
C LEU A 194 13.84 -5.61 -7.84
N ARG A 195 14.96 -5.09 -7.35
CA ARG A 195 15.69 -3.98 -7.98
C ARG A 195 17.20 -4.18 -7.87
N ASP A 196 17.94 -3.59 -8.80
CA ASP A 196 19.39 -3.45 -8.66
C ASP A 196 19.77 -2.23 -7.79
N GLN A 197 21.08 -2.00 -7.66
CA GLN A 197 21.65 -0.88 -6.93
C GLN A 197 21.35 0.49 -7.57
N GLU A 198 21.06 0.51 -8.87
CA GLU A 198 20.62 1.70 -9.60
C GLU A 198 19.10 1.88 -9.55
N TYR A 199 18.40 1.08 -8.74
CA TYR A 199 16.94 1.09 -8.59
C TYR A 199 16.17 0.65 -9.84
N ASN A 200 16.83 0.05 -10.84
CA ASN A 200 16.16 -0.52 -12.00
C ASN A 200 15.30 -1.72 -11.59
N ALA A 201 14.06 -1.77 -12.06
CA ALA A 201 13.11 -2.81 -11.67
C ALA A 201 13.35 -4.13 -12.40
N PHE A 202 13.24 -5.22 -11.65
CA PHE A 202 13.11 -6.58 -12.15
C PHE A 202 11.67 -7.04 -11.96
N VAL A 203 11.01 -7.30 -13.07
CA VAL A 203 9.60 -7.68 -13.14
C VAL A 203 9.48 -9.18 -13.32
N LEU A 204 8.91 -9.88 -12.35
CA LEU A 204 8.60 -11.30 -12.44
C LEU A 204 7.52 -11.51 -13.50
N ALA A 205 7.83 -12.29 -14.55
CA ALA A 205 6.94 -12.48 -15.69
C ALA A 205 5.65 -13.22 -15.28
N ILE A 206 4.49 -12.76 -15.73
CA ILE A 206 3.21 -13.37 -15.37
C ILE A 206 2.95 -14.77 -15.99
N PRO A 207 3.38 -15.10 -17.23
CA PRO A 207 2.98 -16.38 -17.85
C PRO A 207 3.40 -17.62 -17.06
N GLN A 208 4.48 -17.54 -16.28
CA GLN A 208 4.95 -18.65 -15.44
C GLN A 208 4.11 -18.86 -14.17
N LEU A 209 3.27 -17.89 -13.81
CA LEU A 209 2.37 -17.97 -12.65
C LEU A 209 0.94 -18.36 -13.06
N GLU A 210 0.56 -18.23 -14.33
CA GLU A 210 -0.82 -18.48 -14.78
C GLU A 210 -1.33 -19.89 -14.43
N PRO A 211 -0.58 -21.00 -14.68
CA PRO A 211 -1.04 -22.33 -14.30
C PRO A 211 -1.25 -22.49 -12.80
N TRP A 212 -0.40 -21.85 -11.99
CA TRP A 212 -0.56 -21.84 -10.53
C TRP A 212 -1.80 -21.04 -10.12
N ILE A 213 -1.99 -19.84 -10.66
CA ILE A 213 -3.16 -19.00 -10.36
C ILE A 213 -4.45 -19.77 -10.65
N GLU A 214 -4.52 -20.43 -11.81
CA GLU A 214 -5.70 -21.19 -12.25
C GLU A 214 -6.01 -22.43 -11.40
N THR A 215 -5.01 -23.01 -10.73
CA THR A 215 -5.15 -24.26 -9.96
C THR A 215 -5.31 -24.06 -8.46
N VAL A 216 -5.07 -22.86 -7.94
CA VAL A 216 -5.24 -22.55 -6.51
C VAL A 216 -6.72 -22.64 -6.10
N ASP A 217 -6.97 -23.26 -4.94
CA ASP A 217 -8.30 -23.31 -4.32
C ASP A 217 -8.86 -21.90 -4.08
N ARG A 218 -10.11 -21.70 -4.47
CA ARG A 218 -10.84 -20.43 -4.37
C ARG A 218 -11.79 -20.45 -3.18
N THR A 219 -11.43 -21.12 -2.10
CA THR A 219 -12.09 -20.95 -0.81
C THR A 219 -11.75 -19.59 -0.23
N ILE A 220 -12.72 -18.90 0.39
CA ILE A 220 -12.46 -17.62 1.07
C ILE A 220 -11.61 -17.92 2.31
N PRO A 221 -10.41 -17.31 2.43
CA PRO A 221 -9.57 -17.53 3.59
C PRO A 221 -10.28 -17.08 4.86
N GLN A 222 -10.14 -17.86 5.94
CA GLN A 222 -10.75 -17.55 7.23
C GLN A 222 -9.73 -16.84 8.12
N LEU A 223 -10.14 -15.76 8.78
CA LEU A 223 -9.36 -15.16 9.85
C LEU A 223 -9.65 -15.85 11.18
N PRO A 224 -8.67 -15.89 12.10
CA PRO A 224 -8.94 -16.18 13.50
C PRO A 224 -10.05 -15.26 14.06
N PRO A 225 -11.07 -15.79 14.75
CA PRO A 225 -12.20 -14.98 15.25
C PRO A 225 -11.78 -13.80 16.14
N VAL A 226 -10.67 -13.94 16.88
CA VAL A 226 -10.12 -12.86 17.73
C VAL A 226 -9.67 -11.65 16.90
N ILE A 227 -9.03 -11.88 15.75
CA ILE A 227 -8.55 -10.83 14.86
C ILE A 227 -9.74 -10.14 14.19
N GLN A 228 -10.70 -10.92 13.71
CA GLN A 228 -11.92 -10.40 13.10
C GLN A 228 -12.68 -9.50 14.08
N LYS A 229 -12.92 -9.98 15.31
CA LYS A 229 -13.59 -9.22 16.35
C LYS A 229 -12.82 -7.94 16.71
N PHE A 230 -11.50 -7.99 16.80
CA PHE A 230 -10.68 -6.80 17.03
C PHE A 230 -10.88 -5.76 15.91
N TYR A 231 -10.84 -6.20 14.64
CA TYR A 231 -11.03 -5.30 13.50
C TYR A 231 -12.42 -4.65 13.50
N GLU A 232 -13.48 -5.42 13.74
CA GLU A 232 -14.85 -4.92 13.86
C GLU A 232 -14.97 -3.86 14.98
N GLN A 233 -14.38 -4.11 16.15
CA GLN A 233 -14.33 -3.14 17.26
C GLN A 233 -13.59 -1.86 16.89
N GLN A 234 -12.50 -1.95 16.11
CA GLN A 234 -11.79 -0.78 15.63
C GLN A 234 -12.67 0.07 14.71
N LEU A 235 -13.47 -0.54 13.83
CA LEU A 235 -14.41 0.18 12.98
C LEU A 235 -15.48 0.91 13.81
N GLU A 236 -16.02 0.28 14.85
CA GLU A 236 -17.09 0.85 15.70
C GLU A 236 -16.65 2.06 16.54
N LYS A 237 -15.42 2.06 17.07
CA LYS A 237 -14.90 3.15 17.94
C LYS A 237 -15.04 4.54 17.33
N LYS A 238 -14.82 4.69 16.02
CA LYS A 238 -14.93 5.99 15.31
C LYS A 238 -16.38 6.39 15.07
N THR A 239 -17.28 5.43 14.81
CA THR A 239 -18.71 5.73 14.64
C THR A 239 -19.28 6.40 15.89
N LEU A 240 -18.85 5.94 17.08
CA LEU A 240 -19.21 6.56 18.35
C LEU A 240 -18.55 7.94 18.55
N ALA A 241 -17.25 8.07 18.28
CA ALA A 241 -16.55 9.35 18.43
C ALA A 241 -17.07 10.43 17.45
N GLN A 242 -17.42 10.04 16.22
CA GLN A 242 -18.02 10.92 15.22
C GLN A 242 -19.46 11.31 15.58
N SER A 243 -20.27 10.38 16.09
CA SER A 243 -21.63 10.69 16.53
C SER A 243 -21.63 11.65 17.74
N LEU A 244 -20.72 11.45 18.70
CA LEU A 244 -20.57 12.34 19.85
C LEU A 244 -20.11 13.75 19.46
N LYS A 245 -19.15 13.88 18.54
CA LYS A 245 -18.71 15.19 18.01
C LYS A 245 -19.82 15.90 17.22
N ALA A 246 -20.61 15.17 16.44
CA ALA A 246 -21.74 15.76 15.73
C ALA A 246 -22.79 16.30 16.72
N GLN A 247 -23.07 15.56 17.80
CA GLN A 247 -24.00 15.99 18.84
C GLN A 247 -23.52 17.22 19.63
N SER A 248 -22.22 17.36 19.89
CA SER A 248 -21.68 18.52 20.63
C SER A 248 -21.75 19.82 19.83
N VAL A 249 -21.49 19.77 18.51
CA VAL A 249 -21.60 20.95 17.62
C VAL A 249 -23.05 21.45 17.54
N ASP A 250 -24.00 20.53 17.48
CA ASP A 250 -25.43 20.84 17.44
C ASP A 250 -25.92 21.50 18.76
N TYR A 251 -25.34 21.10 19.90
CA TYR A 251 -25.64 21.68 21.20
C TYR A 251 -25.08 23.10 21.35
N GLU A 252 -23.88 23.36 20.86
CA GLU A 252 -23.28 24.71 20.86
C GLU A 252 -24.01 25.67 19.92
N GLN A 253 -24.43 25.24 18.72
CA GLN A 253 -25.24 26.08 17.83
C GLN A 253 -26.63 26.41 18.39
N LYS A 254 -27.27 25.48 19.11
CA LYS A 254 -28.56 25.72 19.77
C LYS A 254 -28.47 26.62 21.01
N THR A 255 -27.31 26.66 21.68
CA THR A 255 -27.09 27.56 22.82
C THR A 255 -26.65 28.96 22.38
N PHE A 256 -25.90 29.09 21.28
CA PHE A 256 -25.53 30.39 20.72
C PHE A 256 -26.71 31.14 20.08
N SER A 257 -27.61 30.43 19.38
CA SER A 257 -28.80 31.03 18.75
C SER A 257 -29.83 31.57 19.74
N LYS A 258 -29.79 31.17 21.02
CA LYS A 258 -30.66 31.72 22.08
C LYS A 258 -30.10 32.98 22.76
N ARG A 259 -28.86 33.38 22.49
CA ARG A 259 -28.22 34.52 23.19
C ARG A 259 -28.17 35.83 22.39
N TRP A 260 -28.62 35.83 21.13
CA TRP A 260 -28.57 37.01 20.25
C TRP A 260 -29.93 37.35 19.64
N THR A 261 -30.88 37.74 20.51
CA THR A 261 -32.01 38.59 20.14
C THR A 261 -32.04 39.83 21.04
N ARG A 262 -30.91 40.54 21.14
CA ARG A 262 -30.88 41.90 21.69
C ARG A 262 -30.61 42.88 20.56
N LYS A 263 -31.66 43.58 20.15
CA LYS A 263 -31.66 44.68 19.17
C LYS A 263 -30.49 45.63 19.45
N THR A 264 -29.53 45.70 18.54
CA THR A 264 -28.58 46.80 18.47
C THR A 264 -28.85 47.61 17.21
N SER A 265 -29.18 48.89 17.43
CA SER A 265 -29.36 49.92 16.43
C SER A 265 -28.07 50.18 15.63
N PRO A 266 -28.16 50.69 14.40
CA PRO A 266 -26.99 50.90 13.54
C PRO A 266 -26.14 52.04 14.10
N LYS A 267 -24.90 51.75 14.50
CA LYS A 267 -23.88 52.78 14.78
C LYS A 267 -22.64 52.59 13.92
N LYS A 268 -22.39 53.68 13.19
CA LYS A 268 -21.22 54.18 12.48
C LYS A 268 -19.93 53.36 12.50
N ARG A 269 -19.48 53.12 11.26
CA ARG A 269 -18.13 52.81 10.80
C ARG A 269 -17.07 53.64 11.54
N TYR A 270 -16.15 52.97 12.23
CA TYR A 270 -14.83 53.48 12.57
C TYR A 270 -13.81 52.46 12.06
N GLU A 271 -12.91 52.94 11.21
CA GLU A 271 -11.67 52.27 10.83
C GLU A 271 -10.71 52.32 12.02
N GLN A 272 -9.97 51.24 12.29
CA GLN A 272 -8.65 51.28 12.94
C GLN A 272 -7.94 49.90 12.82
N PRO A 273 -6.60 49.85 13.06
CA PRO A 273 -5.65 49.17 12.18
C PRO A 273 -5.18 47.79 12.65
N GLU A 274 -4.47 47.13 11.74
CA GLU A 274 -3.76 45.86 11.90
C GLU A 274 -2.74 45.87 13.06
N LEU A 275 -2.79 44.85 13.90
CA LEU A 275 -1.71 44.42 14.79
C LEU A 275 -1.76 42.89 14.88
N PHE A 276 -0.81 42.25 14.21
CA PHE A 276 -0.55 40.81 14.30
C PHE A 276 0.47 40.56 15.41
N GLU A 277 0.06 39.92 16.50
CA GLU A 277 0.97 39.26 17.44
C GLU A 277 1.25 37.83 16.94
N LYS A 278 2.54 37.47 16.90
CA LYS A 278 3.03 36.12 16.64
C LYS A 278 3.01 35.34 17.96
N GLU A 279 2.23 34.28 18.04
CA GLU A 279 2.43 33.22 19.02
C GLU A 279 3.42 32.19 18.48
N GLU A 280 4.57 32.05 19.15
CA GLU A 280 5.51 30.95 18.94
C GLU A 280 5.00 29.71 19.67
N ALA A 281 4.68 28.67 18.90
CA ALA A 281 4.37 27.35 19.45
C ALA A 281 5.67 26.58 19.73
N VAL A 282 5.90 26.26 20.99
CA VAL A 282 6.96 25.35 21.45
C VAL A 282 6.52 23.93 21.10
N ALA A 283 7.26 23.27 20.21
CA ALA A 283 7.04 21.87 19.85
C ALA A 283 7.71 20.95 20.89
N GLU A 284 6.90 20.12 21.53
CA GLU A 284 7.34 19.03 22.41
C GLU A 284 7.88 17.88 21.55
N GLU A 285 9.19 17.61 21.62
CA GLU A 285 9.81 16.46 20.97
C GLU A 285 9.39 15.16 21.66
N THR A 286 8.61 14.34 20.95
CA THR A 286 8.25 12.98 21.40
C THR A 286 9.19 11.95 20.75
N PRO A 287 9.86 11.07 21.52
CA PRO A 287 10.77 10.06 20.97
C PRO A 287 9.98 8.88 20.39
N LEU A 288 9.88 8.81 19.06
CA LEU A 288 9.09 7.76 18.36
C LEU A 288 9.76 7.17 17.10
N LEU A 289 11.03 7.50 16.80
CA LEU A 289 11.66 7.14 15.51
C LEU A 289 12.54 5.86 15.49
N GLU A 290 13.05 5.35 16.62
CA GLU A 290 14.06 4.27 16.55
C GLU A 290 13.51 2.90 16.10
N ASN A 291 12.29 2.52 16.46
CA ASN A 291 11.72 1.23 16.03
C ASN A 291 11.30 1.19 14.55
N GLN A 292 11.08 2.35 13.91
CA GLN A 292 10.53 2.41 12.54
C GLN A 292 11.59 2.17 11.47
N THR A 293 12.84 2.59 11.72
CA THR A 293 13.97 2.36 10.80
C THR A 293 14.29 0.88 10.62
N THR A 294 14.01 0.06 11.64
CA THR A 294 14.34 -1.38 11.65
C THR A 294 13.45 -2.20 10.70
N ILE A 295 12.14 -1.93 10.66
CA ILE A 295 11.19 -2.63 9.77
C ILE A 295 11.53 -2.38 8.30
N PHE A 296 11.96 -1.16 7.95
CA PHE A 296 12.39 -0.83 6.58
C PHE A 296 13.75 -1.43 6.21
N ARG A 297 14.70 -1.49 7.16
CA ARG A 297 16.01 -2.12 6.93
C ARG A 297 15.94 -3.63 6.72
N GLN A 298 14.92 -4.31 7.22
CA GLN A 298 14.74 -5.74 6.95
C GLN A 298 14.26 -5.99 5.50
N ASN A 299 13.36 -5.16 4.99
CA ASN A 299 12.93 -5.22 3.58
C ASN A 299 14.01 -4.72 2.60
N SER A 300 14.99 -3.91 3.04
CA SER A 300 16.11 -3.45 2.21
C SER A 300 17.16 -4.53 1.90
N LYS A 301 17.08 -5.71 2.52
CA LYS A 301 18.04 -6.82 2.29
C LYS A 301 17.94 -7.47 0.89
N ARG A 302 16.99 -7.07 0.05
CA ARG A 302 16.78 -7.64 -1.30
C ARG A 302 17.20 -6.72 -2.45
N VAL A 303 18.18 -5.86 -2.22
CA VAL A 303 18.97 -5.30 -3.31
C VAL A 303 19.82 -6.43 -3.89
N LEU A 304 19.71 -6.70 -5.20
CA LEU A 304 20.57 -7.71 -5.83
C LEU A 304 22.02 -7.30 -5.61
N SER A 305 22.78 -8.16 -4.91
CA SER A 305 24.21 -7.95 -4.78
C SER A 305 24.85 -8.05 -6.16
N PRO A 306 25.98 -7.36 -6.43
CA PRO A 306 26.66 -7.45 -7.70
C PRO A 306 27.00 -8.89 -8.11
N GLY A 307 27.25 -9.79 -7.15
CA GLY A 307 27.50 -11.22 -7.41
C GLY A 307 26.27 -11.97 -7.94
N LEU A 308 25.07 -11.63 -7.48
CA LEU A 308 23.82 -12.24 -7.94
C LEU A 308 23.46 -11.81 -9.37
N LEU A 309 23.82 -10.58 -9.76
CA LEU A 309 23.71 -10.09 -11.14
C LEU A 309 24.55 -10.93 -12.12
N HIS A 310 25.70 -11.45 -11.69
CA HIS A 310 26.55 -12.33 -12.51
C HIS A 310 25.98 -13.73 -12.69
N GLN A 311 25.04 -14.16 -11.83
CA GLN A 311 24.35 -15.46 -11.95
C GLN A 311 23.09 -15.40 -12.82
N MET A 312 22.77 -14.22 -13.39
CA MET A 312 21.67 -14.09 -14.34
C MET A 312 22.10 -14.55 -15.73
N TYR A 313 21.41 -15.58 -16.22
CA TYR A 313 21.53 -16.02 -17.60
C TYR A 313 20.55 -15.20 -18.45
N PHE A 314 21.11 -14.27 -19.23
CA PHE A 314 20.38 -13.51 -20.24
C PHE A 314 20.40 -14.28 -21.56
N GLN A 315 19.25 -14.34 -22.23
CA GLN A 315 19.14 -14.85 -23.59
C GLN A 315 19.24 -13.71 -24.60
#